data_AF-A0A955Y0P1-F1
#
_entry.id   AF-A0A955Y0P1-F1
#
_cell.length_a   1.000
_cell.length_b   1.000
_cell.length_c   1.000
_cell.angle_alpha   90.00
_cell.angle_beta   90.00
_cell.angle_gamma   90.00
#
_symmetry.space_group_name_H-M   'P 1'
#
loop_
_entity.id
_entity.type
_entity.pdbx_description
1 polymer ?
#
loop_
_entity_poly.entity_id
_entity_poly.type
_entity_poly.pdbx_seq_one_letter_code
_entity_poly.pdbx_strand_id
1 'polypeptide(L)'
;MTISPAASVWPEASEVLPLRLEVEAPALGRLALWPLDLPLDGTPVALRAPRVEALAHPASYPAMKMSFPIAVRDEGTLDHVVVYQNGEKVAWAAGAPGQVTLNAEMLLEPGANRILVVAEDDQGLQTSEQFVVRGVPTDAVASPDP
;
A
#
# COMPACT_ATOMS: atom_id res chain seq x y z
N MET A 1 -3.35 -48.36 39.60
CA MET A 1 -3.44 -46.94 39.99
C MET A 1 -3.81 -46.18 38.73
N THR A 2 -5.09 -45.87 38.55
CA THR A 2 -5.64 -45.34 37.30
C THR A 2 -5.80 -43.84 37.47
N ILE A 3 -5.11 -43.04 36.65
CA ILE A 3 -5.18 -41.58 36.69
C ILE A 3 -6.19 -41.17 35.61
N SER A 4 -7.39 -40.76 36.02
CA SER A 4 -8.36 -40.15 35.10
C SER A 4 -7.95 -38.67 34.89
N PRO A 5 -7.77 -38.20 33.65
CA PRO A 5 -7.56 -36.79 33.41
C PRO A 5 -8.90 -36.05 33.62
N ALA A 6 -8.90 -35.08 34.54
CA ALA A 6 -9.97 -34.11 34.63
C ALA A 6 -9.94 -33.25 33.35
N ALA A 7 -10.96 -33.39 32.50
CA ALA A 7 -11.15 -32.52 31.36
C ALA A 7 -11.40 -31.10 31.88
N SER A 8 -10.42 -30.21 31.71
CA SER A 8 -10.60 -28.79 31.94
C SER A 8 -11.53 -28.26 30.85
N VAL A 9 -12.78 -28.02 31.20
CA VAL A 9 -13.76 -27.37 30.34
C VAL A 9 -13.36 -25.91 30.23
N TRP A 10 -12.74 -25.54 29.10
CA TRP A 10 -12.54 -24.14 28.76
C TRP A 10 -13.91 -23.49 28.49
N PRO A 11 -14.16 -22.25 28.92
CA PRO A 11 -15.40 -21.56 28.60
C PRO A 11 -15.54 -21.49 27.07
N GLU A 12 -16.75 -21.74 26.55
CA GLU A 12 -17.05 -21.58 25.14
C GLU A 12 -16.62 -20.18 24.68
N ALA A 13 -15.83 -20.12 23.62
CA ALA A 13 -15.44 -18.85 23.02
C ALA A 13 -16.72 -18.15 22.52
N SER A 14 -16.95 -16.91 22.96
CA SER A 14 -18.07 -16.10 22.50
C SER A 14 -18.05 -15.99 20.97
N GLU A 15 -19.17 -16.28 20.30
CA GLU A 15 -19.30 -16.18 18.84
C GLU A 15 -19.41 -14.72 18.35
N VAL A 16 -19.52 -13.77 19.26
CA VAL A 16 -19.64 -12.34 18.97
C VAL A 16 -18.69 -11.51 19.84
N LEU A 17 -18.14 -10.45 19.26
CA LEU A 17 -17.36 -9.42 19.93
C LEU A 17 -18.24 -8.16 20.12
N PRO A 18 -18.67 -7.83 21.36
CA PRO A 18 -19.51 -6.67 21.61
C PRO A 18 -18.68 -5.39 21.56
N LEU A 19 -18.96 -4.53 20.58
CA LEU A 19 -18.44 -3.18 20.44
C LEU A 19 -19.47 -2.13 20.85
N ARG A 20 -18.97 -0.92 21.15
CA ARG A 20 -19.80 0.26 21.42
C ARG A 20 -19.29 1.42 20.57
N LEU A 21 -20.13 1.93 19.68
CA LEU A 21 -19.85 3.16 18.95
C LEU A 21 -20.36 4.34 19.77
N GLU A 22 -19.44 5.16 20.25
CA GLU A 22 -19.73 6.38 21.01
C GLU A 22 -19.49 7.60 20.11
N VAL A 23 -20.51 8.45 20.00
CA VAL A 23 -20.42 9.71 19.27
C VAL A 23 -20.48 10.84 20.27
N GLU A 24 -19.42 11.64 20.34
CA GLU A 24 -19.32 12.81 21.20
C GLU A 24 -19.08 14.08 20.40
N ALA A 25 -19.60 15.20 20.90
CA ALA A 25 -19.28 16.53 20.40
C ALA A 25 -18.70 17.37 21.54
N PRO A 26 -17.58 18.09 21.34
CA PRO A 26 -16.85 18.76 22.42
C PRO A 26 -17.70 19.71 23.29
N ALA A 27 -18.71 20.37 22.69
CA ALA A 27 -19.57 21.33 23.40
C ALA A 27 -20.86 20.72 23.97
N LEU A 28 -21.26 19.54 23.50
CA LEU A 28 -22.56 18.92 23.82
C LEU A 28 -22.42 17.60 24.60
N GLY A 29 -21.18 17.12 24.77
CA GLY A 29 -20.91 15.83 25.38
C GLY A 29 -21.32 14.68 24.47
N ARG A 30 -21.69 13.56 25.08
CA ARG A 30 -22.08 12.34 24.40
C ARG A 30 -23.45 12.48 23.74
N LEU A 31 -23.47 12.31 22.43
CA LEU A 31 -24.66 12.43 21.59
C LEU A 31 -25.36 11.09 21.40
N ALA A 32 -24.61 10.00 21.24
CA ALA A 32 -25.16 8.68 20.99
C ALA A 32 -24.24 7.57 21.48
N LEU A 33 -24.84 6.43 21.80
CA LEU A 33 -24.14 5.16 22.01
C LEU A 33 -24.92 4.05 21.34
N TRP A 34 -24.27 3.37 20.41
CA TRP A 34 -24.85 2.23 19.72
C TRP A 34 -24.08 0.95 20.02
N PRO A 35 -24.77 -0.12 20.49
CA PRO A 35 -24.16 -1.44 20.56
C PRO A 35 -23.94 -1.99 19.14
N LEU A 36 -22.80 -2.62 18.91
CA LEU A 36 -22.44 -3.28 17.66
C LEU A 36 -21.91 -4.67 18.01
N ASP A 37 -22.59 -5.71 17.56
CA ASP A 37 -22.11 -7.08 17.71
C ASP A 37 -21.35 -7.47 16.45
N LEU A 38 -20.04 -7.67 16.57
CA LEU A 38 -19.22 -8.20 15.48
C LEU A 38 -19.23 -9.72 15.53
N PRO A 39 -19.74 -10.42 14.51
CA PRO A 39 -19.65 -11.87 14.45
C PRO A 39 -18.18 -12.32 14.33
N LEU A 40 -17.81 -13.36 15.09
CA LEU A 40 -16.51 -14.05 15.05
C LEU A 40 -16.64 -15.40 14.34
N ASP A 41 -17.62 -15.51 13.45
CA ASP A 41 -17.98 -16.71 12.69
C ASP A 41 -17.01 -17.04 11.54
N GLY A 42 -15.97 -16.23 11.38
CA GLY A 42 -14.99 -16.36 10.30
C GLY A 42 -15.49 -15.83 8.95
N THR A 43 -16.62 -15.11 8.92
CA THR A 43 -17.07 -14.43 7.70
C THR A 43 -15.98 -13.48 7.21
N PRO A 44 -15.54 -13.58 5.95
CA PRO A 44 -14.49 -12.74 5.41
C PRO A 44 -14.86 -11.26 5.51
N VAL A 45 -13.96 -10.46 6.08
CA VAL A 45 -14.07 -9.00 6.05
C VAL A 45 -13.56 -8.54 4.69
N ALA A 46 -14.32 -7.68 4.02
CA ALA A 46 -13.88 -7.09 2.76
C ALA A 46 -12.66 -6.20 3.03
N LEU A 47 -11.47 -6.69 2.66
CA LEU A 47 -10.26 -5.89 2.65
C LEU A 47 -10.30 -4.93 1.46
N ARG A 48 -9.60 -3.81 1.61
CA ARG A 48 -9.38 -2.85 0.53
C ARG A 48 -8.14 -3.26 -0.24
N ALA A 49 -8.17 -3.05 -1.55
CA ALA A 49 -6.97 -3.20 -2.36
C ALA A 49 -5.86 -2.24 -1.88
N PRO A 50 -4.58 -2.58 -2.14
CA PRO A 50 -3.44 -1.75 -1.78
C PRO A 50 -3.56 -0.30 -2.26
N ARG A 51 -2.91 0.63 -1.56
CA ARG A 51 -2.81 2.04 -1.95
C ARG A 51 -1.40 2.38 -2.35
N VAL A 52 -1.24 3.02 -3.51
CA VAL A 52 0.03 3.52 -4.01
C VAL A 52 0.17 5.01 -3.68
N GLU A 53 1.30 5.39 -3.09
CA GLU A 53 1.66 6.76 -2.75
C GLU A 53 3.02 7.10 -3.36
N ALA A 54 3.06 8.03 -4.31
CA ALA A 54 4.32 8.58 -4.79
C ALA A 54 4.83 9.63 -3.80
N LEU A 55 5.93 9.33 -3.10
CA LEU A 55 6.49 10.20 -2.06
C LEU A 55 7.04 11.50 -2.65
N ALA A 56 7.56 11.44 -3.88
CA ALA A 56 7.95 12.59 -4.68
C ALA A 56 7.82 12.27 -6.17
N HIS A 57 6.94 12.99 -6.89
CA HIS A 57 6.81 12.86 -8.34
C HIS A 57 6.85 14.25 -9.02
N PRO A 58 8.01 14.67 -9.55
CA PRO A 58 8.05 15.93 -10.29
C PRO A 58 7.26 15.78 -11.61
N ALA A 59 6.50 16.79 -11.99
CA ALA A 59 5.84 16.82 -13.31
C ALA A 59 6.87 16.86 -14.48
N SER A 60 8.08 17.35 -14.19
CA SER A 60 9.18 17.45 -15.15
C SER A 60 10.54 17.25 -14.47
N TYR A 61 11.47 16.61 -15.15
CA TYR A 61 12.83 16.34 -14.67
C TYR A 61 13.80 16.31 -15.87
N PRO A 62 15.11 16.60 -15.71
CA PRO A 62 16.06 16.46 -16.81
C PRO A 62 16.05 15.03 -17.41
N ALA A 63 16.29 14.91 -18.72
CA ALA A 63 16.34 13.63 -19.43
C ALA A 63 17.63 12.86 -19.04
N MET A 64 17.62 12.30 -17.84
CA MET A 64 18.73 11.58 -17.22
C MET A 64 18.19 10.57 -16.21
N LYS A 65 19.09 9.90 -15.48
CA LYS A 65 18.69 9.00 -14.39
C LYS A 65 17.95 9.77 -13.29
N MET A 66 16.78 9.26 -12.91
CA MET A 66 15.96 9.77 -11.82
C MET A 66 15.68 8.63 -10.83
N SER A 67 15.70 8.94 -9.54
CA SER A 67 15.19 8.05 -8.50
C SER A 67 13.74 8.42 -8.19
N PHE A 68 12.84 7.44 -8.28
CA PHE A 68 11.40 7.63 -8.06
C PHE A 68 10.97 6.89 -6.77
N PRO A 69 10.86 7.59 -5.63
CA PRO A 69 10.50 6.98 -4.35
C PRO A 69 8.99 6.72 -4.27
N ILE A 70 8.62 5.45 -4.00
CA ILE A 70 7.24 4.98 -3.90
C ILE A 70 7.03 4.34 -2.53
N ALA A 71 5.87 4.60 -1.93
CA ALA A 71 5.33 3.82 -0.82
C ALA A 71 4.04 3.13 -1.27
N VAL A 72 3.89 1.86 -0.91
CA VAL A 72 2.64 1.11 -1.10
C VAL A 72 2.18 0.65 0.27
N ARG A 73 0.91 0.89 0.60
CA ARG A 73 0.29 0.53 1.88
C ARG A 73 -0.86 -0.42 1.68
N ASP A 74 -1.01 -1.35 2.60
CA ASP A 74 -2.12 -2.29 2.62
C ASP A 74 -2.60 -2.53 4.07
N GLU A 75 -3.85 -2.97 4.25
CA GLU A 75 -4.38 -3.32 5.57
C GLU A 75 -3.90 -4.71 6.03
N GLY A 76 -3.51 -5.57 5.09
CA GLY A 76 -2.95 -6.90 5.30
C GLY A 76 -1.48 -7.00 4.89
N THR A 77 -1.15 -8.07 4.14
CA THR A 77 0.21 -8.34 3.66
C THR A 77 0.27 -8.09 2.16
N LEU A 78 1.21 -7.25 1.73
CA LEU A 78 1.51 -7.13 0.31
C LEU A 78 2.18 -8.42 -0.18
N ASP A 79 1.84 -8.90 -1.37
CA ASP A 79 2.55 -10.00 -2.04
C ASP A 79 3.75 -9.45 -2.82
N HIS A 80 3.52 -8.41 -3.65
CA HIS A 80 4.59 -7.77 -4.40
C HIS A 80 4.22 -6.38 -4.92
N VAL A 81 5.26 -5.64 -5.32
CA VAL A 81 5.15 -4.36 -6.03
C VAL A 81 6.01 -4.37 -7.28
N VAL A 82 5.46 -3.93 -8.41
CA VAL A 82 6.17 -3.81 -9.69
C VAL A 82 6.08 -2.37 -10.20
N VAL A 83 7.19 -1.86 -10.73
CA VAL A 83 7.23 -0.55 -11.40
C VAL A 83 7.62 -0.75 -12.84
N TYR A 84 6.84 -0.15 -13.73
CA TYR A 84 7.09 -0.11 -15.15
C TYR A 84 7.37 1.32 -15.62
N GLN A 85 8.32 1.48 -16.53
CA GLN A 85 8.56 2.70 -17.29
C GLN A 85 8.28 2.41 -18.76
N ASN A 86 7.37 3.17 -19.38
CA ASN A 86 7.03 3.04 -20.81
C ASN A 86 6.68 1.60 -21.24
N GLY A 87 6.13 0.79 -20.32
CA GLY A 87 5.78 -0.62 -20.56
C GLY A 87 6.87 -1.63 -20.17
N GLU A 88 8.08 -1.19 -19.81
CA GLU A 88 9.17 -2.05 -19.38
C GLU A 88 9.29 -2.09 -17.86
N LYS A 89 9.50 -3.28 -17.29
CA LYS A 89 9.70 -3.45 -15.85
C LYS A 89 11.06 -2.89 -15.44
N VAL A 90 11.07 -1.88 -14.57
CA VAL A 90 12.30 -1.20 -14.09
C VAL A 90 12.61 -1.48 -12.63
N ALA A 91 11.59 -1.82 -11.82
CA ALA A 91 11.78 -2.15 -10.42
C ALA A 91 10.80 -3.22 -9.95
N TRP A 92 11.20 -3.93 -8.89
CA TRP A 92 10.40 -4.92 -8.20
C TRP A 92 10.78 -4.96 -6.73
N ALA A 93 9.79 -5.11 -5.87
CA ALA A 93 10.00 -5.39 -4.46
C ALA A 93 9.10 -6.56 -4.04
N ALA A 94 9.66 -7.45 -3.22
CA ALA A 94 8.87 -8.43 -2.50
C ALA A 94 7.93 -7.69 -1.56
N GLY A 95 6.76 -8.26 -1.35
CA GLY A 95 5.78 -7.75 -0.42
C GLY A 95 6.24 -7.83 1.04
N ALA A 96 5.56 -7.05 1.88
CA ALA A 96 5.79 -6.99 3.32
C ALA A 96 4.47 -6.66 4.04
N PRO A 97 4.34 -6.99 5.34
CA PRO A 97 3.17 -6.61 6.12
C PRO A 97 2.97 -5.10 6.16
N GLY A 98 1.78 -4.63 5.81
CA GLY A 98 1.31 -3.26 5.95
C GLY A 98 1.91 -2.22 4.99
N GLN A 99 3.21 -2.26 4.71
CA GLN A 99 3.87 -1.27 3.84
C GLN A 99 5.13 -1.79 3.16
N VAL A 100 5.28 -1.45 1.87
CA VAL A 100 6.53 -1.58 1.10
C VAL A 100 6.99 -0.20 0.64
N THR A 101 8.27 0.09 0.80
CA THR A 101 8.92 1.25 0.19
C THR A 101 9.96 0.80 -0.82
N LEU A 102 10.01 1.48 -1.97
CA LEU A 102 10.98 1.20 -3.00
C LEU A 102 11.42 2.48 -3.71
N ASN A 103 12.66 2.50 -4.15
CA ASN A 103 13.20 3.55 -5.01
C ASN A 103 13.44 2.95 -6.40
N ALA A 104 12.62 3.31 -7.37
CA ALA A 104 12.82 2.88 -8.75
C ALA A 104 13.85 3.79 -9.42
N GLU A 105 14.97 3.22 -9.86
CA GLU A 105 15.91 3.92 -10.73
C GLU A 105 15.40 3.86 -12.18
N MET A 106 15.24 5.01 -12.79
CA MET A 106 14.69 5.14 -14.13
C MET A 106 15.55 6.04 -14.99
N LEU A 107 15.63 5.76 -16.29
CA LEU A 107 16.30 6.63 -17.24
C LEU A 107 15.25 7.43 -18.02
N LEU A 108 15.12 8.72 -17.73
CA LEU A 108 14.13 9.54 -18.42
C LEU A 108 14.60 9.92 -19.82
N GLU A 109 13.74 9.67 -20.81
CA GLU A 109 13.93 10.13 -22.17
C GLU A 109 13.34 11.53 -22.36
N PRO A 110 13.82 12.33 -23.32
CA PRO A 110 13.15 13.56 -23.70
C PRO A 110 11.68 13.34 -24.06
N GLY A 111 10.78 14.14 -23.48
CA GLY A 111 9.34 14.00 -23.70
C GLY A 111 8.62 13.31 -22.54
N ALA A 112 7.53 12.59 -22.81
CA ALA A 112 6.68 12.02 -21.76
C ALA A 112 7.13 10.60 -21.39
N ASN A 113 7.50 10.41 -20.13
CA ASN A 113 7.81 9.10 -19.55
C ASN A 113 6.62 8.65 -18.70
N ARG A 114 6.04 7.49 -19.02
CA ARG A 114 4.91 6.91 -18.30
C ARG A 114 5.44 5.94 -17.25
N ILE A 115 5.01 6.12 -16.02
CA ILE A 115 5.37 5.28 -14.88
C ILE A 115 4.10 4.59 -14.42
N LEU A 116 4.10 3.26 -14.40
CA LEU A 116 2.99 2.48 -13.89
C LEU A 116 3.48 1.70 -12.67
N VAL A 117 2.83 1.90 -11.54
CA VAL A 117 3.06 1.12 -10.32
C VAL A 117 1.92 0.14 -10.19
N VAL A 118 2.23 -1.14 -10.02
CA VAL A 118 1.26 -2.20 -9.77
C VAL A 118 1.59 -2.84 -8.43
N ALA A 119 0.58 -2.97 -7.57
CA ALA A 119 0.69 -3.65 -6.29
C ALA A 119 -0.41 -4.69 -6.14
N GLU A 120 -0.06 -5.84 -5.58
CA GLU A 120 -0.96 -6.95 -5.29
C GLU A 120 -0.74 -7.39 -3.83
N ASP A 121 -1.82 -7.70 -3.13
CA ASP A 121 -1.79 -8.28 -1.78
C ASP A 121 -1.76 -9.82 -1.79
N ASP A 122 -1.63 -10.43 -0.62
CA ASP A 122 -1.62 -11.89 -0.45
C ASP A 122 -2.98 -12.57 -0.70
N GLN A 123 -4.02 -11.78 -0.99
CA GLN A 123 -5.37 -12.22 -1.34
C GLN A 123 -5.69 -12.01 -2.83
N GLY A 124 -4.75 -11.45 -3.61
CA GLY A 124 -4.91 -11.15 -5.03
C GLY A 124 -5.68 -9.85 -5.32
N LEU A 125 -5.92 -8.99 -4.34
CA LEU A 125 -6.44 -7.65 -4.59
C LEU A 125 -5.33 -6.78 -5.19
N GLN A 126 -5.64 -6.13 -6.30
CA GLN A 126 -4.67 -5.39 -7.08
C GLN A 126 -5.06 -3.92 -7.20
N THR A 127 -4.05 -3.06 -7.13
CA THR A 127 -4.14 -1.64 -7.50
C THR A 127 -3.07 -1.30 -8.52
N SER A 128 -3.40 -0.38 -9.42
CA SER A 128 -2.46 0.20 -10.36
C SER A 128 -2.58 1.72 -10.38
N GLU A 129 -1.46 2.42 -10.27
CA GLU A 129 -1.40 3.88 -10.32
C GLU A 129 -0.43 4.33 -11.41
N GLN A 130 -0.83 5.32 -12.21
CA GLN A 130 -0.04 5.84 -13.32
C GLN A 130 0.42 7.27 -13.06
N PHE A 131 1.72 7.51 -13.21
CA PHE A 131 2.35 8.83 -13.18
C PHE A 131 2.94 9.17 -14.55
N VAL A 132 3.05 10.45 -14.86
CA VAL A 132 3.71 10.93 -16.07
C VAL A 132 4.75 11.98 -15.67
N VAL A 133 5.99 11.75 -16.08
CA VAL A 133 7.12 12.67 -15.86
C VAL A 133 7.66 13.13 -17.19
N ARG A 134 7.74 14.44 -17.39
CA ARG A 134 8.30 15.02 -18.62
C ARG A 134 9.82 15.14 -18.52
N GLY A 135 10.55 14.39 -19.34
CA GLY A 135 11.99 14.55 -19.55
C GLY A 135 12.29 15.83 -20.33
N VAL A 136 13.01 16.76 -19.71
CA VAL A 136 13.51 17.98 -20.34
C VAL A 136 14.87 17.68 -20.96
N PRO A 137 15.09 17.95 -22.25
CA PRO A 137 16.41 17.79 -22.85
C PRO A 137 17.47 18.50 -22.02
N THR A 138 18.45 17.77 -21.53
CA THR A 138 19.65 18.36 -20.95
C THR A 138 20.49 18.77 -22.15
N ASP A 139 20.36 20.02 -22.62
CA ASP A 139 21.21 20.51 -23.69
C ASP A 139 22.66 20.20 -23.32
N ALA A 140 23.33 19.42 -24.18
CA ALA A 140 24.71 19.04 -23.99
C ALA A 140 25.50 20.33 -23.81
N VAL A 141 26.01 20.56 -22.59
CA VAL A 141 26.90 21.66 -22.28
C VAL A 141 27.97 21.65 -23.35
N ALA A 142 27.95 22.67 -24.21
CA ALA A 142 28.86 22.84 -25.32
C ALA A 142 30.28 22.59 -24.81
N SER A 143 30.97 21.64 -25.43
CA SER A 143 32.43 21.56 -25.27
C SER A 143 32.99 22.94 -25.63
N PRO A 144 33.74 23.60 -24.75
CA PRO A 144 34.52 24.75 -25.19
C PRO A 144 35.50 24.23 -26.24
N ASP A 145 35.38 24.77 -27.46
CA ASP A 145 36.33 24.56 -28.55
C ASP A 145 37.75 24.89 -28.03
N PRO A 146 38.77 24.05 -28.28
CA PRO A 146 40.12 24.24 -27.77
C PRO A 146 40.84 25.48 -28.30
#